data_AF-A0A0N0CZ07-F1
#
_entry.id   AF-A0A0N0CZ07-F1
#
_cell.length_a   1.000
_cell.length_b   1.000
_cell.length_c   1.000
_cell.angle_alpha   90.00
_cell.angle_beta   90.00
_cell.angle_gamma   90.00
#
_symmetry.space_group_name_H-M   'P 1'
#
loop_
_entity.id
_entity.type
_entity.pdbx_description
1 polymer ?
#
loop_
_entity_poly.entity_id
_entity_poly.type
_entity_poly.pdbx_seq_one_letter_code
_entity_poly.pdbx_strand_id
1 'polypeptide(L)'
;MNKLTKQTCLLAGLALSVLFSCDKKNEVVLEYAQSEQASTQEIDCKYVDGNWSSTAVLSTTIGTTAETNFMNTQNSKIAAVWGRPAVTLRFVKDPSNPSSTFNAISYSSKKIYYGEAIYNAGKAKGSNNIVNAMVLAHEFGHQLQYTYNLPSVRESTARPNELEADGYAGYYLRKPTGWGATSFSEIAAAYDFAASIGDYATTNPGHHGTPPQRRSAVRLGFLLGQYNLTATSFDSNFFYYYQGVLDGTYRQAKPEGFSEEMDAYIRQHAEELRRIANGEMSDEEYYNLD
;
A
#
# COMPACT_ATOMS: atom_id res chain seq x y z
N MET A 1 47.74 -24.94 -61.00
CA MET A 1 47.20 -25.77 -62.10
C MET A 1 45.72 -26.03 -61.86
N ASN A 2 44.93 -25.80 -62.91
CA ASN A 2 43.49 -25.99 -63.13
C ASN A 2 42.79 -27.09 -62.29
N LYS A 3 41.68 -26.76 -61.61
CA LYS A 3 40.26 -26.88 -62.02
C LYS A 3 39.80 -28.31 -62.36
N LEU A 4 38.86 -28.83 -61.56
CA LEU A 4 37.57 -29.27 -62.12
C LEU A 4 36.44 -29.23 -61.09
N THR A 5 35.33 -28.66 -61.55
CA THR A 5 34.07 -28.32 -60.91
C THR A 5 33.12 -29.54 -60.86
N LYS A 6 32.20 -29.56 -59.88
CA LYS A 6 30.79 -29.95 -60.10
C LYS A 6 29.88 -29.40 -58.97
N GLN A 7 29.00 -28.49 -59.37
CA GLN A 7 27.71 -28.09 -58.75
C GLN A 7 26.82 -29.33 -58.55
N THR A 8 25.76 -29.43 -57.73
CA THR A 8 25.00 -28.61 -56.77
C THR A 8 23.99 -29.58 -56.15
N CYS A 9 23.59 -29.40 -54.89
CA CYS A 9 22.16 -29.43 -54.51
C CYS A 9 21.99 -28.85 -53.09
N LEU A 10 21.25 -27.75 -53.00
CA LEU A 10 20.78 -27.16 -51.74
C LEU A 10 19.83 -28.12 -51.03
N LEU A 11 19.94 -28.20 -49.70
CA LEU A 11 18.83 -28.47 -48.80
C LEU A 11 19.08 -27.69 -47.50
N ALA A 12 18.36 -26.58 -47.34
CA ALA A 12 18.30 -25.79 -46.13
C ALA A 12 17.35 -26.49 -45.14
N GLY A 13 17.86 -26.89 -43.98
CA GLY A 13 17.04 -27.35 -42.85
C GLY A 13 16.79 -26.16 -41.91
N LEU A 14 15.63 -25.51 -42.05
CA LEU A 14 15.11 -24.60 -41.02
C LEU A 14 14.55 -25.45 -39.86
N ALA A 15 15.08 -25.24 -38.65
CA ALA A 15 14.43 -25.70 -37.43
C ALA A 15 13.25 -24.77 -37.14
N LEU A 16 12.03 -25.26 -37.38
CA LEU A 16 10.79 -24.54 -37.13
C LEU A 16 10.46 -24.59 -35.63
N SER A 17 10.42 -23.42 -35.01
CA SER A 17 9.80 -23.18 -33.70
C SER A 17 8.29 -23.41 -33.80
N VAL A 18 7.75 -24.24 -32.91
CA VAL A 18 6.31 -24.52 -32.84
C VAL A 18 5.62 -23.32 -32.16
N LEU A 19 4.93 -22.50 -32.96
CA LEU A 19 3.92 -21.57 -32.49
C LEU A 19 2.59 -22.32 -32.39
N PHE A 20 2.03 -22.44 -31.19
CA PHE A 20 0.64 -22.89 -31.05
C PHE A 20 -0.29 -21.72 -31.38
N SER A 21 -1.11 -21.93 -32.41
CA SER A 21 -2.17 -21.03 -32.87
C SER A 21 -3.50 -21.45 -32.21
N CYS A 22 -4.20 -20.51 -31.57
CA CYS A 22 -5.54 -20.73 -31.02
C CYS A 22 -6.61 -20.46 -32.08
N ASP A 23 -7.37 -21.49 -32.47
CA ASP A 23 -8.52 -21.36 -33.38
C ASP A 23 -9.82 -21.72 -32.64
N LYS A 24 -10.85 -20.88 -32.79
CA LYS A 24 -12.12 -20.93 -32.03
C LYS A 24 -13.21 -21.69 -32.80
N LYS A 25 -14.06 -22.45 -32.10
CA LYS A 25 -15.44 -22.74 -32.54
C LYS A 25 -16.42 -22.64 -31.37
N ASN A 26 -17.50 -21.90 -31.61
CA ASN A 26 -18.62 -21.62 -30.70
C ASN A 26 -19.56 -22.80 -30.56
N GLU A 27 -20.12 -22.98 -29.36
CA GLU A 27 -21.53 -23.35 -29.15
C GLU A 27 -22.09 -22.55 -27.96
N VAL A 28 -23.34 -22.10 -28.09
CA VAL A 28 -24.09 -21.30 -27.12
C VAL A 28 -25.12 -22.19 -26.45
N VAL A 29 -25.12 -22.27 -25.12
CA VAL A 29 -26.29 -22.65 -24.31
C VAL A 29 -26.35 -21.73 -23.08
N LEU A 30 -27.55 -21.20 -22.83
CA LEU A 30 -27.88 -20.16 -21.85
C LEU A 30 -27.73 -20.63 -20.40
N GLU A 31 -27.06 -19.81 -19.58
CA GLU A 31 -26.69 -20.11 -18.20
C GLU A 31 -27.43 -19.20 -17.20
N TYR A 32 -27.93 -19.80 -16.12
CA TYR A 32 -28.53 -19.10 -14.98
C TYR A 32 -27.43 -18.59 -14.04
N ALA A 33 -27.49 -17.28 -13.74
CA ALA A 33 -26.85 -16.56 -12.63
C ALA A 33 -25.64 -17.23 -11.94
N GLN A 34 -24.45 -16.98 -12.45
CA GLN A 34 -23.18 -17.28 -11.79
C GLN A 34 -22.39 -15.99 -11.55
N SER A 35 -21.85 -15.88 -10.33
CA SER A 35 -20.89 -14.86 -9.90
C SER A 35 -19.84 -14.59 -10.98
N GLU A 36 -19.53 -13.32 -11.24
CA GLU A 36 -18.51 -12.87 -12.19
C GLU A 36 -17.15 -13.54 -11.92
N GLN A 37 -16.95 -14.72 -12.50
CA GLN A 37 -15.65 -15.39 -12.56
C GLN A 37 -14.76 -14.61 -13.52
N ALA A 38 -13.48 -14.51 -13.16
CA ALA A 38 -12.45 -13.90 -13.98
C ALA A 38 -12.52 -14.46 -15.42
N SER A 39 -12.55 -13.57 -16.41
CA SER A 39 -12.63 -13.98 -17.80
C SER A 39 -11.46 -14.89 -18.16
N THR A 40 -11.70 -15.89 -19.01
CA THR A 40 -10.74 -16.90 -19.46
C THR A 40 -9.43 -16.36 -20.05
N GLN A 41 -9.33 -15.04 -20.25
CA GLN A 41 -8.13 -14.36 -20.72
C GLN A 41 -7.12 -13.98 -19.61
N GLU A 42 -7.55 -13.94 -18.33
CA GLU A 42 -6.64 -13.71 -17.19
C GLU A 42 -5.98 -15.03 -16.69
N ILE A 43 -6.28 -16.18 -17.31
CA ILE A 43 -5.96 -17.53 -16.79
C ILE A 43 -4.63 -18.12 -17.31
N ASP A 44 -3.99 -17.56 -18.34
CA ASP A 44 -2.83 -18.21 -19.00
C ASP A 44 -1.43 -17.87 -18.46
N CYS A 45 -1.30 -17.01 -17.44
CA CYS A 45 0.00 -16.71 -16.81
C CYS A 45 -0.11 -16.76 -15.27
N LYS A 46 -0.02 -17.96 -14.70
CA LYS A 46 -0.20 -18.27 -13.26
C LYS A 46 0.90 -17.78 -12.31
N TYR A 47 1.58 -16.68 -12.61
CA TYR A 47 2.64 -16.17 -11.75
C TYR A 47 2.65 -14.65 -11.72
N VAL A 48 2.45 -14.08 -10.53
CA VAL A 48 2.53 -12.64 -10.30
C VAL A 48 4.00 -12.22 -10.23
N ASP A 49 4.70 -12.65 -9.19
CA ASP A 49 6.15 -12.58 -9.00
C ASP A 49 6.54 -13.34 -7.71
N GLY A 50 7.81 -13.24 -7.28
CA GLY A 50 8.36 -14.01 -6.16
C GLY A 50 7.84 -13.63 -4.78
N ASN A 51 7.04 -12.56 -4.67
CA ASN A 51 6.43 -12.15 -3.40
C ASN A 51 5.04 -12.76 -3.17
N TRP A 52 4.52 -13.50 -4.16
CA TRP A 52 3.20 -14.11 -4.11
C TRP A 52 3.30 -15.62 -4.32
N SER A 53 2.24 -16.34 -3.92
CA SER A 53 2.10 -17.77 -4.21
C SER A 53 2.29 -18.05 -5.71
N SER A 54 2.94 -19.18 -6.02
CA SER A 54 3.14 -19.62 -7.41
C SER A 54 1.85 -20.00 -8.14
N THR A 55 0.70 -19.99 -7.47
CA THR A 55 -0.63 -20.19 -8.06
C THR A 55 -1.43 -18.90 -8.15
N ALA A 56 -0.91 -17.79 -7.64
CA ALA A 56 -1.57 -16.50 -7.68
C ALA A 56 -1.56 -15.91 -9.09
N VAL A 57 -2.64 -15.19 -9.42
CA VAL A 57 -2.86 -14.51 -10.70
C VAL A 57 -3.09 -13.03 -10.49
N LEU A 58 -2.65 -12.24 -11.46
CA LEU A 58 -2.87 -10.80 -11.47
C LEU A 58 -4.21 -10.50 -12.16
N SER A 59 -5.00 -9.65 -11.53
CA SER A 59 -6.35 -9.28 -11.95
C SER A 59 -6.47 -7.76 -12.03
N THR A 60 -7.32 -7.28 -12.93
CA THR A 60 -7.72 -5.86 -12.99
C THR A 60 -8.92 -5.54 -12.10
N THR A 61 -9.61 -6.56 -11.60
CA THR A 61 -10.81 -6.45 -10.74
C THR A 61 -10.62 -7.09 -9.37
N ILE A 62 -11.39 -6.63 -8.40
CA ILE A 62 -11.54 -7.21 -7.07
C ILE A 62 -13.00 -7.16 -6.63
N GLY A 63 -13.51 -8.27 -6.09
CA GLY A 63 -14.92 -8.40 -5.73
C GLY A 63 -15.86 -7.99 -6.88
N THR A 64 -16.84 -7.17 -6.55
CA THR A 64 -17.80 -6.56 -7.47
C THR A 64 -17.22 -5.37 -8.25
N THR A 65 -17.92 -4.96 -9.31
CA THR A 65 -17.59 -3.73 -10.05
C THR A 65 -17.53 -2.49 -9.14
N ALA A 66 -18.42 -2.37 -8.15
CA ALA A 66 -18.42 -1.24 -7.21
C ALA A 66 -17.16 -1.22 -6.31
N GLU A 67 -16.73 -2.38 -5.85
CA GLU A 67 -15.53 -2.56 -5.04
C GLU A 67 -14.24 -2.25 -5.83
N THR A 68 -14.19 -2.71 -7.09
CA THR A 68 -13.11 -2.37 -8.02
C THR A 68 -13.05 -0.87 -8.30
N ASN A 69 -14.20 -0.24 -8.57
CA ASN A 69 -14.28 1.20 -8.82
C ASN A 69 -13.88 2.01 -7.58
N PHE A 70 -14.28 1.55 -6.39
CA PHE A 70 -13.86 2.15 -5.13
C PHE A 70 -12.34 2.18 -5.02
N MET A 71 -11.66 1.05 -5.18
CA MET A 71 -10.20 0.97 -5.04
C MET A 71 -9.46 1.84 -6.06
N ASN A 72 -9.91 1.85 -7.33
CA ASN A 72 -9.34 2.71 -8.36
C ASN A 72 -9.57 4.21 -8.07
N THR A 73 -10.73 4.55 -7.50
CA THR A 73 -11.05 5.92 -7.06
C THR A 73 -10.14 6.33 -5.92
N GLN A 74 -9.95 5.47 -4.91
CA GLN A 74 -9.04 5.75 -3.80
C GLN A 74 -7.60 5.95 -4.31
N ASN A 75 -7.08 5.08 -5.19
CA ASN A 75 -5.76 5.24 -5.81
C ASN A 75 -5.58 6.63 -6.45
N SER A 76 -6.59 7.09 -7.18
CA SER A 76 -6.58 8.41 -7.81
C SER A 76 -6.65 9.57 -6.80
N LYS A 77 -7.50 9.45 -5.77
CA LYS A 77 -7.64 10.47 -4.72
C LYS A 77 -6.37 10.60 -3.88
N ILE A 78 -5.77 9.48 -3.48
CA ILE A 78 -4.51 9.46 -2.73
C ILE A 78 -3.43 10.16 -3.54
N ALA A 79 -3.29 9.81 -4.82
CA ALA A 79 -2.31 10.45 -5.69
C ALA A 79 -2.54 11.96 -5.83
N ALA A 80 -3.80 12.39 -5.96
CA ALA A 80 -4.16 13.80 -6.06
C ALA A 80 -3.82 14.60 -4.79
N VAL A 81 -3.99 14.02 -3.59
CA VAL A 81 -3.58 14.64 -2.31
C VAL A 81 -2.09 15.03 -2.33
N TRP A 82 -1.27 14.23 -2.98
CA TRP A 82 0.18 14.46 -3.08
C TRP A 82 0.62 15.17 -4.37
N GLY A 83 -0.33 15.60 -5.22
CA GLY A 83 -0.01 16.21 -6.52
C GLY A 83 0.70 15.24 -7.48
N ARG A 84 0.36 13.96 -7.41
CA ARG A 84 0.98 12.86 -8.18
C ARG A 84 -0.03 12.20 -9.11
N PRO A 85 0.43 11.55 -10.20
CA PRO A 85 -0.42 10.62 -10.94
C PRO A 85 -0.67 9.36 -10.12
N ALA A 86 -1.84 8.74 -10.32
CA ALA A 86 -2.13 7.42 -9.78
C ALA A 86 -1.11 6.39 -10.29
N VAL A 87 -0.80 5.41 -9.44
CA VAL A 87 0.11 4.31 -9.79
C VAL A 87 -0.66 3.15 -10.42
N THR A 88 0.06 2.23 -11.08
CA THR A 88 -0.60 1.02 -11.60
C THR A 88 -1.09 0.17 -10.44
N LEU A 89 -2.41 0.11 -10.24
CA LEU A 89 -3.04 -0.78 -9.26
C LEU A 89 -3.50 -2.06 -9.96
N ARG A 90 -3.15 -3.20 -9.39
CA ARG A 90 -3.66 -4.52 -9.78
C ARG A 90 -3.98 -5.33 -8.54
N PHE A 91 -4.84 -6.32 -8.71
CA PHE A 91 -5.29 -7.18 -7.63
C PHE A 91 -4.69 -8.56 -7.78
N VAL A 92 -4.41 -9.21 -6.65
CA VAL A 92 -3.85 -10.56 -6.65
C VAL A 92 -4.90 -11.52 -6.11
N LYS A 93 -5.25 -12.52 -6.93
CA LYS A 93 -6.20 -13.58 -6.60
C LYS A 93 -5.47 -14.90 -6.61
N ASP A 94 -5.85 -15.82 -5.73
CA ASP A 94 -5.32 -17.18 -5.75
C ASP A 94 -6.48 -18.16 -5.53
N PRO A 95 -7.13 -18.64 -6.61
CA PRO A 95 -8.23 -19.58 -6.50
C PRO A 95 -7.84 -20.90 -5.83
N SER A 96 -6.55 -21.24 -5.82
CA SER A 96 -6.05 -22.51 -5.24
C SER A 96 -5.71 -22.36 -3.76
N ASN A 97 -5.31 -21.17 -3.33
CA ASN A 97 -5.01 -20.85 -1.93
C ASN A 97 -5.39 -19.39 -1.61
N PRO A 98 -6.67 -19.08 -1.38
CA PRO A 98 -7.11 -17.68 -1.24
C PRO A 98 -6.37 -16.90 -0.15
N SER A 99 -6.06 -17.54 0.99
CA SER A 99 -5.31 -16.95 2.11
C SER A 99 -3.89 -16.53 1.75
N SER A 100 -3.30 -17.06 0.67
CA SER A 100 -1.95 -16.66 0.22
C SER A 100 -1.88 -15.20 -0.24
N THR A 101 -3.03 -14.59 -0.49
CA THR A 101 -3.17 -13.20 -0.94
C THR A 101 -3.40 -12.23 0.22
N PHE A 102 -3.07 -12.62 1.47
CA PHE A 102 -3.14 -11.72 2.62
C PHE A 102 -1.91 -10.79 2.64
N ASN A 103 -1.79 -9.94 1.62
CA ASN A 103 -0.71 -8.96 1.52
C ASN A 103 -1.11 -7.81 0.58
N ALA A 104 -0.45 -6.66 0.73
CA ALA A 104 -0.43 -5.59 -0.25
C ALA A 104 1.04 -5.15 -0.41
N ILE A 105 1.47 -4.90 -1.64
CA ILE A 105 2.89 -4.63 -1.91
C ILE A 105 3.04 -3.46 -2.87
N SER A 106 3.82 -2.48 -2.42
CA SER A 106 4.28 -1.34 -3.20
C SER A 106 5.65 -1.61 -3.83
N TYR A 107 5.72 -1.59 -5.16
CA TYR A 107 6.95 -1.82 -5.91
C TYR A 107 7.54 -0.50 -6.40
N SER A 108 8.86 -0.37 -6.34
CA SER A 108 9.60 0.82 -6.82
C SER A 108 9.35 1.14 -8.30
N SER A 109 8.86 0.18 -9.08
CA SER A 109 8.45 0.35 -10.48
C SER A 109 7.06 0.98 -10.66
N LYS A 110 6.61 1.85 -9.74
CA LYS A 110 5.33 2.60 -9.82
C LYS A 110 4.08 1.73 -9.95
N LYS A 111 4.04 0.63 -9.20
CA LYS A 111 2.88 -0.28 -9.15
C LYS A 111 2.61 -0.73 -7.71
N ILE A 112 1.33 -0.95 -7.42
CA ILE A 112 0.84 -1.57 -6.19
C ILE A 112 0.07 -2.82 -6.57
N TYR A 113 0.41 -3.95 -5.95
CA TYR A 113 -0.37 -5.18 -6.04
C TYR A 113 -1.10 -5.42 -4.72
N TYR A 114 -2.41 -5.59 -4.80
CA TYR A 114 -3.28 -5.64 -3.62
C TYR A 114 -4.00 -6.98 -3.58
N GLY A 115 -3.76 -7.77 -2.54
CA GLY A 115 -4.30 -9.13 -2.44
C GLY A 115 -5.78 -9.19 -2.06
N GLU A 116 -6.47 -10.22 -2.55
CA GLU A 116 -7.91 -10.38 -2.32
C GLU A 116 -8.25 -10.75 -0.87
N ALA A 117 -7.43 -11.56 -0.20
CA ALA A 117 -7.67 -11.93 1.19
C ALA A 117 -7.52 -10.74 2.15
N ILE A 118 -6.48 -9.91 1.97
CA ILE A 118 -6.31 -8.70 2.80
C ILE A 118 -7.45 -7.70 2.53
N TYR A 119 -7.89 -7.56 1.28
CA TYR A 119 -9.03 -6.72 0.92
C TYR A 119 -10.31 -7.15 1.63
N ASN A 120 -10.60 -8.45 1.60
CA ASN A 120 -11.80 -9.01 2.24
C ASN A 120 -11.74 -8.87 3.76
N ALA A 121 -10.55 -9.02 4.37
CA ALA A 121 -10.35 -8.77 5.79
C ALA A 121 -10.59 -7.29 6.15
N GLY A 122 -10.06 -6.35 5.37
CA GLY A 122 -10.32 -4.92 5.55
C GLY A 122 -11.79 -4.56 5.39
N LYS A 123 -12.47 -5.13 4.39
CA LYS A 123 -13.90 -4.94 4.15
C LYS A 123 -14.76 -5.44 5.31
N ALA A 124 -14.37 -6.55 5.94
CA ALA A 124 -15.09 -7.10 7.09
C ALA A 124 -15.01 -6.22 8.35
N LYS A 125 -14.10 -5.24 8.41
CA LYS A 125 -13.91 -4.34 9.56
C LYS A 125 -14.81 -3.10 9.55
N GLY A 126 -15.50 -2.80 8.45
CA GLY A 126 -16.41 -1.66 8.39
C GLY A 126 -17.14 -1.53 7.06
N SER A 127 -18.35 -0.99 7.09
CA SER A 127 -19.25 -0.92 5.91
C SER A 127 -18.79 0.04 4.82
N ASN A 128 -17.89 0.98 5.12
CA ASN A 128 -17.44 2.03 4.21
C ASN A 128 -16.09 1.71 3.51
N ASN A 129 -15.50 0.53 3.74
CA ASN A 129 -14.18 0.14 3.20
C ASN A 129 -13.01 1.07 3.60
N ILE A 130 -13.12 1.77 4.73
CA ILE A 130 -12.07 2.69 5.17
C ILE A 130 -10.72 2.02 5.42
N VAL A 131 -10.74 0.77 5.92
CA VAL A 131 -9.51 -0.01 6.14
C VAL A 131 -8.78 -0.24 4.81
N ASN A 132 -9.50 -0.59 3.75
CA ASN A 132 -8.91 -0.78 2.43
C ASN A 132 -8.35 0.52 1.85
N ALA A 133 -9.01 1.65 2.10
CA ALA A 133 -8.49 2.97 1.72
C ALA A 133 -7.21 3.33 2.48
N MET A 134 -7.15 3.03 3.78
CA MET A 134 -5.95 3.25 4.61
C MET A 134 -4.78 2.40 4.10
N VAL A 135 -4.97 1.10 3.91
CA VAL A 135 -3.91 0.20 3.41
C VAL A 135 -3.41 0.67 2.06
N LEU A 136 -4.30 1.06 1.14
CA LEU A 136 -3.87 1.58 -0.15
C LEU A 136 -3.09 2.90 -0.02
N ALA A 137 -3.46 3.76 0.93
CA ALA A 137 -2.73 4.99 1.22
C ALA A 137 -1.35 4.72 1.84
N HIS A 138 -1.23 3.70 2.69
CA HIS A 138 0.04 3.20 3.21
C HIS A 138 0.95 2.73 2.06
N GLU A 139 0.45 1.86 1.18
CA GLU A 139 1.21 1.39 0.01
C GLU A 139 1.62 2.54 -0.92
N PHE A 140 0.78 3.56 -1.07
CA PHE A 140 1.13 4.77 -1.81
C PHE A 140 2.18 5.62 -1.06
N GLY A 141 2.19 5.60 0.27
CA GLY A 141 3.26 6.18 1.10
C GLY A 141 4.63 5.64 0.70
N HIS A 142 4.76 4.33 0.49
CA HIS A 142 5.98 3.76 -0.07
C HIS A 142 6.30 4.26 -1.49
N GLN A 143 5.30 4.54 -2.32
CA GLN A 143 5.53 5.17 -3.65
C GLN A 143 6.12 6.57 -3.53
N LEU A 144 5.72 7.33 -2.50
CA LEU A 144 6.33 8.63 -2.19
C LEU A 144 7.78 8.43 -1.73
N GLN A 145 8.03 7.45 -0.86
CA GLN A 145 9.38 7.11 -0.41
C GLN A 145 10.31 6.77 -1.57
N TYR A 146 9.89 5.90 -2.50
CA TYR A 146 10.66 5.58 -3.70
C TYR A 146 10.88 6.80 -4.60
N THR A 147 9.86 7.66 -4.73
CA THR A 147 9.93 8.84 -5.59
C THR A 147 10.90 9.89 -5.06
N TYR A 148 10.87 10.15 -3.75
CA TYR A 148 11.54 11.28 -3.11
C TYR A 148 12.77 10.86 -2.30
N ASN A 149 13.15 9.58 -2.35
CA ASN A 149 14.25 9.00 -1.58
C ASN A 149 14.08 9.16 -0.06
N LEU A 150 12.86 8.94 0.43
CA LEU A 150 12.48 8.99 1.84
C LEU A 150 12.46 7.57 2.44
N PRO A 151 12.33 7.40 3.77
CA PRO A 151 12.40 8.42 4.83
C PRO A 151 13.77 9.10 4.91
N SER A 152 13.83 10.32 5.44
CA SER A 152 15.11 10.99 5.76
C SER A 152 15.84 10.32 6.93
N VAL A 153 15.09 9.71 7.84
CA VAL A 153 15.61 8.90 8.95
C VAL A 153 15.96 7.51 8.45
N ARG A 154 17.17 7.04 8.76
CA ARG A 154 17.66 5.71 8.38
C ARG A 154 17.94 4.87 9.61
N GLU A 155 17.46 3.63 9.57
CA GLU A 155 17.70 2.61 10.60
C GLU A 155 18.12 1.30 9.94
N SER A 156 18.66 0.37 10.72
CA SER A 156 18.97 -0.99 10.25
C SER A 156 17.73 -1.88 10.07
N THR A 157 16.55 -1.36 10.41
CA THR A 157 15.26 -2.05 10.32
C THR A 157 14.33 -1.36 9.33
N ALA A 158 13.25 -2.02 8.92
CA ALA A 158 12.20 -1.45 8.06
C ALA A 158 11.33 -0.40 8.78
N ARG A 159 11.45 -0.28 10.11
CA ARG A 159 10.60 0.53 10.96
C ARG A 159 10.39 1.98 10.48
N PRO A 160 11.40 2.80 10.16
CA PRO A 160 11.15 4.17 9.72
C PRO A 160 10.34 4.22 8.41
N ASN A 161 10.55 3.28 7.48
CA ASN A 161 9.78 3.20 6.25
C ASN A 161 8.30 2.92 6.52
N GLU A 162 8.02 1.95 7.38
CA GLU A 162 6.66 1.52 7.72
C GLU A 162 5.90 2.59 8.52
N LEU A 163 6.55 3.20 9.52
CA LEU A 163 5.93 4.23 10.35
C LEU A 163 5.62 5.50 9.54
N GLU A 164 6.50 5.90 8.63
CA GLU A 164 6.19 7.04 7.77
C GLU A 164 5.04 6.70 6.79
N ALA A 165 5.00 5.48 6.25
CA ALA A 165 3.89 5.02 5.40
C ALA A 165 2.54 5.00 6.15
N ASP A 166 2.54 4.56 7.41
CA ASP A 166 1.41 4.70 8.34
C ASP A 166 1.01 6.17 8.55
N GLY A 167 2.00 7.05 8.73
CA GLY A 167 1.79 8.49 8.81
C GLY A 167 1.12 9.06 7.55
N TYR A 168 1.60 8.69 6.36
CA TYR A 168 1.00 9.11 5.09
C TYR A 168 -0.45 8.64 4.95
N ALA A 169 -0.76 7.42 5.42
CA ALA A 169 -2.11 6.89 5.45
C ALA A 169 -3.01 7.72 6.39
N GLY A 170 -2.55 8.02 7.61
CA GLY A 170 -3.25 8.90 8.54
C GLY A 170 -3.51 10.29 7.96
N TYR A 171 -2.50 10.88 7.30
CA TYR A 171 -2.62 12.17 6.62
C TYR A 171 -3.72 12.13 5.57
N TYR A 172 -3.72 11.12 4.68
CA TYR A 172 -4.75 10.93 3.67
C TYR A 172 -6.16 10.82 4.29
N LEU A 173 -6.29 10.12 5.41
CA LEU A 173 -7.57 9.95 6.09
C LEU A 173 -8.15 11.27 6.61
N ARG A 174 -7.29 12.17 7.11
CA ARG A 174 -7.71 13.52 7.57
C ARG A 174 -8.00 14.48 6.42
N LYS A 175 -7.24 14.43 5.33
CA LYS A 175 -7.34 15.46 4.27
C LYS A 175 -8.77 15.60 3.76
N PRO A 176 -9.36 16.82 3.74
CA PRO A 176 -10.68 17.05 3.15
C PRO A 176 -10.75 16.66 1.67
N THR A 177 -9.64 16.81 0.93
CA THR A 177 -9.50 16.36 -0.46
C THR A 177 -9.19 14.87 -0.61
N GLY A 178 -8.81 14.21 0.50
CA GLY A 178 -8.60 12.77 0.62
C GLY A 178 -9.85 12.07 1.11
N TRP A 179 -9.75 11.29 2.18
CA TRP A 179 -10.92 10.63 2.77
C TRP A 179 -11.87 11.64 3.43
N GLY A 180 -11.32 12.60 4.17
CA GLY A 180 -12.05 13.70 4.79
C GLY A 180 -12.68 13.36 6.14
N ALA A 181 -12.06 12.44 6.91
CA ALA A 181 -12.52 12.17 8.27
C ALA A 181 -12.25 13.36 9.19
N THR A 182 -13.26 13.72 9.96
CA THR A 182 -13.21 14.92 10.82
C THR A 182 -12.84 14.60 12.26
N SER A 183 -13.22 13.42 12.74
CA SER A 183 -12.87 12.90 14.06
C SER A 183 -12.02 11.64 13.94
N PHE A 184 -11.24 11.35 14.97
CA PHE A 184 -10.42 10.14 15.01
C PHE A 184 -11.26 8.86 15.14
N SER A 185 -12.40 8.93 15.81
CA SER A 185 -13.32 7.79 15.98
C SER A 185 -13.82 7.23 14.64
N GLU A 186 -13.99 8.07 13.62
CA GLU A 186 -14.43 7.68 12.26
C GLU A 186 -13.47 6.69 11.59
N ILE A 187 -12.22 6.65 12.02
CA ILE A 187 -11.15 5.88 11.41
C ILE A 187 -10.51 4.85 12.36
N ALA A 188 -11.12 4.64 13.54
CA ALA A 188 -10.79 3.61 14.52
C ALA A 188 -10.44 2.24 13.91
N ALA A 189 -11.30 1.72 13.02
CA ALA A 189 -11.10 0.43 12.39
C ALA A 189 -9.85 0.37 11.48
N ALA A 190 -9.47 1.49 10.86
CA ALA A 190 -8.27 1.58 10.06
C ALA A 190 -7.02 1.49 10.95
N TYR A 191 -7.04 2.13 12.13
CA TYR A 191 -5.91 2.10 13.08
C TYR A 191 -5.59 0.70 13.60
N ASP A 192 -6.61 -0.08 13.97
CA ASP A 192 -6.38 -1.45 14.44
C ASP A 192 -5.77 -2.34 13.38
N PHE A 193 -6.08 -2.06 12.12
CA PHE A 193 -5.48 -2.79 11.02
C PHE A 193 -3.97 -2.51 10.92
N ALA A 194 -3.55 -1.24 10.99
CA ALA A 194 -2.11 -0.91 11.06
C ALA A 194 -1.43 -1.58 12.26
N ALA A 195 -2.07 -1.54 13.44
CA ALA A 195 -1.58 -2.20 14.64
C ALA A 195 -1.39 -3.71 14.44
N SER A 196 -2.31 -4.37 13.73
CA SER A 196 -2.29 -5.82 13.49
C SER A 196 -1.12 -6.29 12.63
N ILE A 197 -0.46 -5.39 11.90
CA ILE A 197 0.72 -5.68 11.08
C ILE A 197 2.03 -5.35 11.83
N GLY A 198 1.94 -4.71 13.00
CA GLY A 198 3.11 -4.46 13.85
C GLY A 198 3.71 -5.74 14.44
N ASP A 199 4.99 -5.67 14.82
CA ASP A 199 5.73 -6.79 15.41
C ASP A 199 6.63 -6.33 16.57
N TYR A 200 7.09 -7.26 17.41
CA TYR A 200 7.98 -6.96 18.54
C TYR A 200 9.44 -7.41 18.30
N ALA A 201 9.79 -7.79 17.07
CA ALA A 201 11.11 -8.31 16.72
C ALA A 201 12.10 -7.17 16.47
N THR A 202 12.30 -6.29 17.47
CA THR A 202 12.99 -4.98 17.34
C THR A 202 14.41 -4.99 16.80
N THR A 203 15.10 -6.14 16.81
CA THR A 203 16.45 -6.30 16.25
C THR A 203 16.47 -6.95 14.87
N ASN A 204 15.31 -7.36 14.35
CA ASN A 204 15.17 -7.96 13.03
C ASN A 204 15.22 -6.86 11.96
N PRO A 205 16.01 -7.00 10.88
CA PRO A 205 15.99 -6.07 9.76
C PRO A 205 14.58 -5.84 9.17
N GLY A 206 13.71 -6.84 9.24
CA GLY A 206 12.31 -6.75 8.84
C GLY A 206 11.35 -6.26 9.93
N HIS A 207 11.84 -5.64 11.02
CA HIS A 207 10.97 -5.06 12.03
C HIS A 207 10.23 -3.84 11.48
N HIS A 208 8.90 -3.86 11.54
CA HIS A 208 8.03 -2.80 11.00
C HIS A 208 7.74 -1.70 12.02
N GLY A 209 8.03 -1.95 13.30
CA GLY A 209 7.52 -1.17 14.41
C GLY A 209 6.52 -1.97 15.24
N THR A 210 6.49 -1.68 16.53
CA THR A 210 5.53 -2.31 17.45
C THR A 210 4.10 -1.86 17.15
N PRO A 211 3.07 -2.67 17.46
CA PRO A 211 1.68 -2.27 17.28
C PRO A 211 1.35 -0.87 17.85
N PRO A 212 1.81 -0.48 19.06
CA PRO A 212 1.59 0.86 19.59
C PRO A 212 2.32 1.97 18.79
N GLN A 213 3.54 1.71 18.33
CA GLN A 213 4.28 2.64 17.46
C GLN A 213 3.55 2.91 16.15
N ARG A 214 2.99 1.86 15.52
CA ARG A 214 2.19 1.99 14.28
C ARG A 214 0.91 2.80 14.53
N ARG A 215 0.19 2.53 15.63
CA ARG A 215 -0.97 3.34 16.06
C ARG A 215 -0.62 4.82 16.23
N SER A 216 0.50 5.12 16.87
CA SER A 216 0.96 6.49 17.07
C SER A 216 1.35 7.16 15.75
N ALA A 217 1.95 6.43 14.82
CA ALA A 217 2.34 6.96 13.51
C ALA A 217 1.13 7.39 12.69
N VAL A 218 0.09 6.55 12.59
CA VAL A 218 -1.13 6.94 11.89
C VAL A 218 -1.82 8.12 12.59
N ARG A 219 -1.82 8.20 13.95
CA ARG A 219 -2.38 9.35 14.68
C ARG A 219 -1.62 10.64 14.37
N LEU A 220 -0.30 10.62 14.43
CA LEU A 220 0.52 11.78 14.08
C LEU A 220 0.26 12.22 12.63
N GLY A 221 0.18 11.28 11.69
CA GLY A 221 -0.20 11.53 10.31
C GLY A 221 -1.56 12.23 10.18
N PHE A 222 -2.57 11.73 10.91
CA PHE A 222 -3.91 12.31 10.95
C PHE A 222 -3.90 13.75 11.46
N LEU A 223 -3.16 14.04 12.54
CA LEU A 223 -3.00 15.40 13.07
C LEU A 223 -2.30 16.33 12.05
N LEU A 224 -1.24 15.85 11.39
CA LEU A 224 -0.54 16.62 10.34
C LEU A 224 -1.42 16.87 9.12
N GLY A 225 -2.41 16.02 8.85
CA GLY A 225 -3.37 16.18 7.76
C GLY A 225 -4.27 17.42 7.87
N GLN A 226 -4.25 18.14 8.99
CA GLN A 226 -4.87 19.47 9.07
C GLN A 226 -4.15 20.50 8.19
N TYR A 227 -2.87 20.28 7.91
CA TYR A 227 -2.02 21.20 7.18
C TYR A 227 -1.80 20.73 5.74
N ASN A 228 -1.26 21.62 4.89
CA ASN A 228 -0.90 21.31 3.51
C ASN A 228 0.62 21.11 3.43
N LEU A 229 1.04 19.84 3.43
CA LEU A 229 2.43 19.43 3.35
C LEU A 229 2.70 18.75 1.99
N THR A 230 3.91 18.95 1.46
CA THR A 230 4.45 18.10 0.39
C THR A 230 4.92 16.78 1.01
N ALA A 231 5.25 15.78 0.17
CA ALA A 231 5.77 14.51 0.69
C ALA A 231 7.07 14.69 1.52
N THR A 232 7.97 15.58 1.07
CA THR A 232 9.25 15.85 1.76
C THR A 232 9.09 16.71 3.01
N SER A 233 8.16 17.69 3.01
CA SER A 233 7.86 18.44 4.23
C SER A 233 7.08 17.60 5.23
N PHE A 234 6.26 16.65 4.77
CA PHE A 234 5.64 15.65 5.64
C PHE A 234 6.70 14.79 6.33
N ASP A 235 7.62 14.17 5.59
CA ASP A 235 8.71 13.34 6.14
C ASP A 235 9.45 14.05 7.28
N SER A 236 9.97 15.24 6.99
CA SER A 236 10.79 15.99 7.94
C SER A 236 10.01 16.44 9.17
N ASN A 237 8.74 16.84 9.02
CA ASN A 237 7.88 17.14 10.18
C ASN A 237 7.48 15.88 10.95
N PHE A 238 7.12 14.80 10.25
CA PHE A 238 6.73 13.54 10.86
C PHE A 238 7.84 13.02 11.76
N PHE A 239 9.08 12.91 11.28
CA PHE A 239 10.18 12.43 12.11
C PHE A 239 10.64 13.42 13.18
N TYR A 240 10.53 14.73 12.94
CA TYR A 240 10.77 15.74 13.97
C TYR A 240 9.84 15.54 15.17
N TYR A 241 8.54 15.37 14.93
CA TYR A 241 7.57 15.12 16.00
C TYR A 241 7.68 13.71 16.56
N TYR A 242 7.82 12.69 15.72
CA TYR A 242 7.87 11.31 16.18
C TYR A 242 9.06 11.06 17.13
N GLN A 243 10.24 11.57 16.79
CA GLN A 243 11.40 11.48 17.69
C GLN A 243 11.26 12.41 18.90
N GLY A 244 10.77 13.64 18.71
CA GLY A 244 10.58 14.59 19.81
C GLY A 244 9.57 14.13 20.86
N VAL A 245 8.50 13.48 20.42
CA VAL A 245 7.47 12.85 21.27
C VAL A 245 8.03 11.65 22.02
N LEU A 246 8.79 10.78 21.36
CA LEU A 246 9.38 9.58 21.98
C LEU A 246 10.48 9.92 22.98
N ASP A 247 11.35 10.87 22.65
CA ASP A 247 12.54 11.20 23.46
C ASP A 247 12.27 12.35 24.46
N GLY A 248 11.05 12.89 24.48
CA GLY A 248 10.66 14.05 25.30
C GLY A 248 11.45 15.34 24.99
N THR A 249 12.24 15.35 23.91
CA THR A 249 13.10 16.47 23.53
C THR A 249 13.19 16.61 22.01
N TYR A 250 12.88 17.81 21.50
CA TYR A 250 13.09 18.16 20.10
C TYR A 250 14.55 18.56 19.90
N ARG A 251 15.44 17.57 19.76
CA ARG A 251 16.89 17.82 19.60
C ARG A 251 17.30 18.20 18.18
N GLN A 252 16.38 18.10 17.24
CA GLN A 252 16.60 18.36 15.83
C GLN A 252 16.34 19.82 15.48
N ALA A 253 16.98 20.33 14.42
CA ALA A 253 16.64 21.62 13.85
C ALA A 253 15.19 21.60 13.33
N LYS A 254 14.51 22.76 13.38
CA LYS A 254 13.16 22.90 12.83
C LYS A 254 13.16 22.49 11.34
N PRO A 255 12.26 21.59 10.91
CA PRO A 255 12.23 21.04 9.56
C PRO A 255 11.77 22.04 8.49
N GLU A 256 11.92 21.68 7.22
CA GLU A 256 11.34 22.44 6.10
C GLU A 256 9.80 22.42 6.17
N GLY A 257 9.16 23.54 5.86
CA GLY A 257 7.69 23.67 5.97
C GLY A 257 7.19 23.69 7.41
N PHE A 258 8.08 23.86 8.39
CA PHE A 258 7.70 24.08 9.79
C PHE A 258 6.82 25.32 9.92
N SER A 259 5.76 25.19 10.71
CA SER A 259 4.85 26.27 11.06
C SER A 259 4.73 26.31 12.58
N GLU A 260 4.85 27.49 13.18
CA GLU A 260 4.64 27.68 14.63
C GLU A 260 3.20 27.30 15.04
N GLU A 261 2.22 27.52 14.15
CA GLU A 261 0.84 27.10 14.38
C GLU A 261 0.71 25.57 14.42
N MET A 262 1.36 24.90 13.48
CA MET A 262 1.39 23.43 13.43
C MET A 262 2.13 22.86 14.65
N ASP A 263 3.27 23.43 15.03
CA ASP A 263 4.01 23.00 16.22
C ASP A 263 3.19 23.20 17.49
N ALA A 264 2.52 24.36 17.65
CA ALA A 264 1.62 24.60 18.76
C ALA A 264 0.45 23.61 18.81
N TYR A 265 -0.10 23.23 17.65
CA TYR A 265 -1.17 22.24 17.56
C TYR A 265 -0.67 20.83 17.92
N ILE A 266 0.40 20.36 17.27
CA ILE A 266 0.95 19.01 17.53
C ILE A 266 1.42 18.87 18.98
N ARG A 267 1.99 19.93 19.59
CA ARG A 267 2.40 19.91 21.00
C ARG A 267 1.25 19.71 21.97
N GLN A 268 0.02 20.12 21.64
CA GLN A 268 -1.15 19.84 22.48
C GLN A 268 -1.42 18.33 22.58
N HIS A 269 -0.99 17.56 21.58
CA HIS A 269 -1.13 16.10 21.51
C HIS A 269 0.18 15.36 21.80
N ALA A 270 1.26 16.02 22.24
CA ALA A 270 2.56 15.35 22.39
C ALA A 270 2.53 14.25 23.45
N GLU A 271 1.90 14.49 24.61
CA GLU A 271 1.77 13.48 25.66
C GLU A 271 0.84 12.34 25.25
N GLU A 272 -0.24 12.65 24.51
CA GLU A 272 -1.15 11.66 23.92
C GLU A 272 -0.39 10.73 22.97
N LEU A 273 0.35 11.29 22.00
CA LEU A 273 1.17 10.53 21.05
C LEU A 273 2.23 9.67 21.76
N ARG A 274 2.88 10.18 22.81
CA ARG A 274 3.87 9.44 23.61
C ARG A 274 3.22 8.23 24.27
N ARG A 275 2.06 8.42 24.91
CA ARG A 275 1.31 7.35 25.58
C ARG A 275 0.84 6.29 24.59
N ILE A 276 0.38 6.69 23.40
CA ILE A 276 0.02 5.74 22.33
C ILE A 276 1.26 4.94 21.92
N ALA A 277 2.38 5.59 21.62
CA ALA A 277 3.58 4.93 21.12
C ALA A 277 4.20 3.94 22.12
N ASN A 278 4.04 4.20 23.42
CA ASN A 278 4.51 3.35 24.51
C ASN A 278 3.51 2.25 24.93
N GLY A 279 2.31 2.22 24.35
CA GLY A 279 1.24 1.30 24.77
C GLY A 279 0.66 1.61 26.16
N GLU A 280 0.77 2.87 26.61
CA GLU A 280 0.24 3.37 27.89
C GLU A 280 -1.22 3.86 27.76
N MET A 281 -1.79 3.83 26.55
CA MET A 281 -3.18 4.20 26.26
C MET A 281 -4.02 2.95 26.03
N SER A 282 -5.16 2.83 26.70
CA SER A 282 -6.10 1.74 26.48
C SER A 282 -6.79 1.85 25.11
N ASP A 283 -7.32 0.76 24.59
CA ASP A 283 -8.10 0.77 23.35
C ASP A 283 -9.31 1.71 23.45
N GLU A 284 -10.03 1.69 24.58
CA GLU A 284 -11.19 2.57 24.82
C GLU A 284 -10.79 4.05 24.80
N GLU A 285 -9.69 4.41 25.46
CA GLU A 285 -9.20 5.79 25.43
C GLU A 285 -8.78 6.21 24.02
N TYR A 286 -8.11 5.32 23.29
CA TYR A 286 -7.65 5.56 21.94
C TYR A 286 -8.80 5.77 20.94
N TYR A 287 -9.87 4.99 21.03
CA TYR A 287 -11.03 5.15 20.14
C TYR A 287 -11.83 6.43 20.39
N ASN A 288 -11.72 6.98 21.59
CA ASN A 288 -12.43 8.20 22.02
C ASN A 288 -11.56 9.47 21.93
N LEU A 289 -10.42 9.41 21.22
CA LEU A 289 -9.63 10.61 20.93
C LEU A 289 -10.40 11.56 19.99
N ASP A 290 -10.25 12.85 20.23
CA ASP A 290 -10.81 13.92 19.38
C ASP A 290 -9.97 14.14 18.09
#